data_AF-A0A927XZW2-F1
#
_entry.id   AF-A0A927XZW2-F1
#
_cell.length_a   1.000
_cell.length_b   1.000
_cell.length_c   1.000
_cell.angle_alpha   90.00
_cell.angle_beta   90.00
_cell.angle_gamma   90.00
#
_symmetry.space_group_name_H-M   'P 1'
#
loop_
_entity.id
_entity.type
_entity.pdbx_description
1 polymer ?
#
loop_
_entity_poly.entity_id
_entity_poly.type
_entity_poly.pdbx_seq_one_letter_code
_entity_poly.pdbx_strand_id
1 'polypeptide(L)'
;MPVIINFKICDNCDACNAINVCPTKAFKWNENKKTLEVDEKKCIDCGLCATSPESCQVGAIRYAKNEKEYEEIKKEIEEDKRTIADLMVDRYGAQPINLPFYCEENELDKILTTSKPCMIEVFQEEYLECLIKSIPIKQILNAIESDIVYRKLEIKSNEFLKKYNIKELPSLLFFKNGKMVGKIEGYIDEDNKDELLNKVKEFKELN
;
A
#
# COMPACT_ATOMS: atom_id res chain seq x y z
N MET A 1 6.27 -7.32 24.71
CA MET A 1 5.26 -7.71 23.70
C MET A 1 5.90 -8.57 22.62
N PRO A 2 5.32 -9.70 22.20
CA PRO A 2 5.94 -10.57 21.20
C PRO A 2 5.78 -10.11 19.75
N VAL A 3 4.91 -9.15 19.47
CA VAL A 3 4.69 -8.62 18.12
C VAL A 3 5.54 -7.37 17.88
N ILE A 4 6.23 -7.31 16.74
CA ILE A 4 7.07 -6.18 16.32
C ILE A 4 6.67 -5.77 14.91
N ILE A 5 6.54 -4.46 14.65
CA ILE A 5 6.19 -3.91 13.33
C ILE A 5 7.40 -3.16 12.77
N ASN A 6 7.90 -3.58 11.61
CA ASN A 6 8.91 -2.86 10.85
C ASN A 6 8.26 -1.73 10.05
N PHE A 7 8.17 -0.54 10.65
CA PHE A 7 7.57 0.63 10.01
C PHE A 7 8.35 1.15 8.79
N LYS A 8 9.60 0.73 8.56
CA LYS A 8 10.35 1.11 7.37
C LYS A 8 9.72 0.55 6.08
N ILE A 9 9.07 -0.60 6.17
CA ILE A 9 8.45 -1.33 5.06
C ILE A 9 6.92 -1.52 5.23
N CYS A 10 6.33 -0.90 6.26
CA CYS A 10 4.89 -0.94 6.53
C CYS A 10 4.23 0.34 6.02
N ASP A 11 3.12 0.24 5.31
CA ASP A 11 2.33 1.40 4.87
C ASP A 11 1.59 2.12 6.02
N ASN A 12 1.59 1.54 7.23
CA ASN A 12 0.97 2.07 8.45
C ASN A 12 -0.46 2.57 8.17
N CYS A 13 -1.29 1.70 7.61
CA CYS A 13 -2.65 2.00 7.17
C CYS A 13 -3.70 1.49 8.17
N ASP A 14 -4.76 2.26 8.41
CA ASP A 14 -5.91 1.90 9.27
C ASP A 14 -6.74 0.72 8.72
N ALA A 15 -6.66 0.46 7.40
CA ALA A 15 -7.24 -0.71 6.75
C ALA A 15 -6.32 -1.96 6.77
N CYS A 16 -5.35 -2.03 7.69
CA CYS A 16 -4.42 -3.15 7.77
C CYS A 16 -5.14 -4.49 8.01
N ASN A 17 -4.86 -5.49 7.17
CA ASN A 17 -5.47 -6.82 7.30
C ASN A 17 -5.11 -7.52 8.61
N ALA A 18 -3.98 -7.17 9.25
CA ALA A 18 -3.62 -7.68 10.56
C ALA A 18 -4.66 -7.37 11.65
N ILE A 19 -5.44 -6.29 11.48
CA ILE A 19 -6.58 -5.95 12.36
C ILE A 19 -7.70 -6.98 12.20
N ASN A 20 -7.99 -7.40 10.96
CA ASN A 20 -9.07 -8.34 10.64
C ASN A 20 -8.74 -9.77 11.09
N VAL A 21 -7.50 -10.22 10.95
CA VAL A 21 -7.10 -11.57 11.36
C VAL A 21 -6.96 -11.72 12.88
N CYS A 22 -6.93 -10.62 13.65
CA CYS A 22 -6.70 -10.67 15.09
C CYS A 22 -7.96 -11.13 15.85
N PRO A 23 -7.97 -12.34 16.44
CA PRO A 23 -9.19 -12.91 17.04
C PRO A 23 -9.65 -12.14 18.28
N THR A 24 -8.73 -11.49 19.00
CA THR A 24 -9.01 -10.74 20.23
C THR A 24 -9.13 -9.24 20.03
N LYS A 25 -8.98 -8.76 18.78
CA LYS A 25 -8.91 -7.33 18.45
C LYS A 25 -7.84 -6.58 19.26
N ALA A 26 -6.73 -7.27 19.56
CA ALA A 26 -5.56 -6.67 20.18
C ALA A 26 -4.81 -5.77 19.19
N PHE A 27 -4.69 -6.21 17.94
CA PHE A 27 -4.14 -5.42 16.85
C PHE A 27 -5.19 -4.40 16.39
N LYS A 28 -4.87 -3.10 16.46
CA LYS A 28 -5.81 -2.02 16.17
C LYS A 28 -5.10 -0.78 15.63
N TRP A 29 -5.87 0.07 14.98
CA TRP A 29 -5.45 1.42 14.66
C TRP A 29 -5.63 2.34 15.87
N ASN A 30 -4.60 3.11 16.22
CA ASN A 30 -4.69 4.16 17.23
C ASN A 30 -4.97 5.50 16.55
N GLU A 31 -6.20 5.98 16.68
CA GLU A 31 -6.64 7.26 16.10
C GLU A 31 -5.83 8.47 16.59
N ASN A 32 -5.42 8.47 17.86
CA ASN A 32 -4.68 9.60 18.44
C ASN A 32 -3.23 9.67 17.93
N LYS A 33 -2.59 8.51 17.78
CA LYS A 33 -1.20 8.40 17.32
C LYS A 33 -1.09 8.23 15.80
N LYS A 34 -2.20 7.99 15.11
CA LYS A 34 -2.27 7.63 13.69
C LYS A 34 -1.30 6.50 13.32
N THR A 35 -1.33 5.43 14.13
CA THR A 35 -0.44 4.29 13.93
C THR A 35 -1.07 2.97 14.34
N LEU A 36 -0.60 1.88 13.73
CA LEU A 36 -0.92 0.52 14.15
C LEU A 36 -0.29 0.23 15.51
N GLU A 37 -1.11 -0.28 16.44
CA GLU A 37 -0.66 -0.71 17.75
C GLU A 37 -1.24 -2.06 18.14
N VAL A 38 -0.56 -2.73 19.07
CA VAL A 38 -1.01 -3.99 19.65
C VAL A 38 -1.26 -3.78 21.14
N ASP A 39 -2.48 -4.08 21.56
CA ASP A 39 -2.89 -4.03 22.96
C ASP A 39 -2.38 -5.27 23.72
N GLU A 40 -1.30 -5.10 24.47
CA GLU A 40 -0.66 -6.18 25.23
C GLU A 40 -1.63 -6.94 26.15
N LYS A 41 -2.65 -6.25 26.70
CA LYS A 41 -3.59 -6.87 27.63
C LYS A 41 -4.58 -7.80 26.94
N LYS A 42 -4.81 -7.60 25.65
CA LYS A 42 -5.73 -8.41 24.83
C LYS A 42 -4.99 -9.44 23.97
N CYS A 43 -3.68 -9.29 23.81
CA CYS A 43 -2.87 -10.22 23.03
C CYS A 43 -2.82 -11.57 23.74
N ILE A 44 -3.08 -12.64 22.99
CA ILE A 44 -3.02 -14.04 23.46
C ILE A 44 -1.83 -14.79 22.85
N ASP A 45 -0.87 -14.06 22.29
CA ASP A 45 0.39 -14.59 21.76
C ASP A 45 0.19 -15.72 20.73
N CYS A 46 -0.84 -15.58 19.89
CA CYS A 46 -1.16 -16.57 18.85
C CYS A 46 -0.30 -16.43 17.58
N GLY A 47 0.34 -15.28 17.37
CA GLY A 47 1.20 -15.01 16.21
C GLY A 47 0.49 -14.83 14.86
N LEU A 48 -0.83 -14.95 14.78
CA LEU A 48 -1.59 -14.88 13.52
C LEU A 48 -1.36 -13.59 12.72
N CYS A 49 -1.12 -12.46 13.38
CA CYS A 49 -0.81 -11.19 12.72
C CYS A 49 0.51 -11.22 11.92
N ALA A 50 1.43 -12.13 12.24
CA ALA A 50 2.70 -12.27 11.51
C ALA A 50 2.73 -13.50 10.59
N THR A 51 2.01 -14.57 10.96
CA THR A 51 2.11 -15.87 10.28
C THR A 51 0.96 -16.18 9.33
N SER A 52 -0.19 -15.50 9.47
CA SER A 52 -1.32 -15.71 8.57
C SER A 52 -1.00 -15.14 7.18
N PRO A 53 -1.25 -15.89 6.09
CA PRO A 53 -1.07 -15.40 4.72
C PRO A 53 -2.00 -14.21 4.40
N GLU A 54 -3.11 -14.08 5.13
CA GLU A 54 -4.07 -12.99 4.98
C GLU A 54 -3.66 -11.72 5.74
N SER A 55 -2.62 -11.77 6.58
CA SER A 55 -2.23 -10.64 7.43
C SER A 55 -1.33 -9.63 6.70
N CYS A 56 0.00 -9.83 6.73
CA CYS A 56 0.96 -8.87 6.23
C CYS A 56 1.84 -9.52 5.16
N GLN A 57 1.41 -9.40 3.90
CA GLN A 57 2.09 -10.04 2.78
C GLN A 57 3.47 -9.45 2.48
N VAL A 58 3.76 -8.21 2.92
CA VAL A 58 5.11 -7.60 2.84
C VAL A 58 6.07 -8.10 3.93
N GLY A 59 5.56 -8.83 4.94
CA GLY A 59 6.37 -9.28 6.08
C GLY A 59 6.85 -8.18 7.03
N ALA A 60 6.16 -7.04 7.08
CA ALA A 60 6.45 -5.97 8.03
C ALA A 60 6.13 -6.34 9.48
N ILE A 61 5.16 -7.24 9.70
CA ILE A 61 4.78 -7.70 11.04
C ILE A 61 5.53 -8.98 11.37
N ARG A 62 6.19 -9.00 12.52
CA ARG A 62 6.97 -10.12 13.04
C ARG A 62 6.45 -10.53 14.42
N TYR A 63 6.65 -11.80 14.76
CA TYR A 63 6.22 -12.39 16.02
C TYR A 63 7.38 -13.19 16.61
N ALA A 64 7.70 -12.93 17.88
CA ALA A 64 8.72 -13.60 18.66
C ALA A 64 8.08 -14.54 19.68
N LYS A 65 8.55 -15.79 19.77
CA LYS A 65 8.09 -16.77 20.77
C LYS A 65 8.78 -16.61 22.12
N ASN A 66 9.94 -15.97 22.15
CA ASN A 66 10.75 -15.77 23.34
C ASN A 66 11.57 -14.47 23.24
N GLU A 67 12.19 -14.08 24.35
CA GLU A 67 12.97 -12.84 24.46
C GLU A 67 14.20 -12.81 23.54
N LYS A 68 14.84 -13.96 23.31
CA LYS A 68 15.99 -14.05 22.40
C LYS A 68 15.58 -13.72 20.96
N GLU A 69 14.51 -14.35 20.47
CA GLU A 69 13.95 -14.11 19.14
C GLU A 69 13.47 -12.66 18.99
N TYR A 70 12.92 -12.08 20.07
CA TYR A 70 12.48 -10.69 20.08
C TYR A 70 13.64 -9.71 19.85
N GLU A 71 14.76 -9.91 20.52
CA GLU A 71 15.96 -9.08 20.36
C GLU A 71 16.66 -9.31 19.00
N GLU A 72 16.61 -10.53 18.46
CA GLU A 72 17.09 -10.82 17.11
C GLU A 72 16.26 -10.08 16.04
N ILE A 73 14.93 -10.16 16.11
CA ILE A 73 14.03 -9.47 15.17
C ILE A 73 14.23 -7.95 15.23
N LYS A 74 14.42 -7.38 16.43
CA LYS A 74 14.71 -5.94 16.55
C LYS A 74 15.97 -5.54 15.78
N LYS A 75 17.06 -6.30 15.95
CA LYS A 75 18.32 -6.04 15.24
C LYS A 75 18.15 -6.15 13.74
N GLU A 76 17.45 -7.18 13.26
CA GLU A 76 17.14 -7.33 11.84
C GLU A 76 16.36 -6.12 11.29
N ILE A 77 15.38 -5.61 12.04
CA ILE A 77 14.59 -4.43 11.65
C ILE A 77 15.46 -3.16 11.66
N GLU A 78 16.35 -3.00 12.64
CA GLU A 78 17.27 -1.87 12.71
C GLU A 78 18.26 -1.87 11.53
N GLU A 79 18.78 -3.04 11.16
CA GLU A 79 19.70 -3.23 10.04
C GLU A 79 19.01 -3.22 8.66
N ASP A 80 17.67 -3.37 8.62
CA ASP A 80 16.90 -3.31 7.38
C ASP A 80 17.01 -1.92 6.73
N LYS A 81 17.62 -1.89 5.54
CA LYS A 81 17.81 -0.67 4.74
C LYS A 81 16.64 -0.43 3.78
N ARG A 82 15.73 -1.39 3.63
CA ARG A 82 14.61 -1.27 2.70
C ARG A 82 13.60 -0.26 3.22
N THR A 83 12.99 0.42 2.27
CA THR A 83 11.84 1.30 2.47
C THR A 83 10.60 0.73 1.80
N ILE A 84 9.44 1.32 2.04
CA ILE A 84 8.20 1.03 1.28
C ILE A 84 8.45 1.16 -0.23
N ALA A 85 9.25 2.14 -0.66
CA ALA A 85 9.58 2.33 -2.08
C ALA A 85 10.43 1.20 -2.65
N ASP A 86 11.26 0.53 -1.85
CA ASP A 86 12.02 -0.63 -2.29
C ASP A 86 11.16 -1.90 -2.48
N LEU A 87 9.95 -1.90 -1.92
CA LEU A 87 8.95 -2.93 -2.21
C LEU A 87 8.28 -2.73 -3.59
N MET A 88 8.46 -1.55 -4.21
CA MET A 88 8.04 -1.30 -5.59
C MET A 88 9.15 -1.77 -6.53
N VAL A 89 8.93 -2.90 -7.21
CA VAL A 89 9.80 -3.36 -8.29
C VAL A 89 9.17 -2.92 -9.60
N ASP A 90 9.66 -1.82 -10.19
CA ASP A 90 9.25 -1.39 -11.52
C ASP A 90 9.80 -2.40 -12.56
N ARG A 91 8.94 -3.17 -13.24
CA ARG A 91 9.29 -4.03 -14.38
C ARG A 91 8.18 -3.99 -15.44
N TYR A 92 8.55 -4.36 -16.67
CA TYR A 92 7.62 -4.52 -17.81
C TYR A 92 6.42 -5.43 -17.44
N GLY A 93 5.22 -4.88 -17.52
CA GLY A 93 3.98 -5.64 -17.71
C GLY A 93 3.10 -5.92 -16.50
N ALA A 94 1.86 -6.32 -16.82
CA ALA A 94 0.66 -6.22 -16.00
C ALA A 94 0.67 -6.99 -14.67
N GLN A 95 1.56 -7.97 -14.45
CA GLN A 95 1.53 -8.76 -13.21
C GLN A 95 2.35 -8.14 -12.08
N PRO A 96 1.72 -7.78 -10.94
CA PRO A 96 2.47 -7.43 -9.75
C PRO A 96 3.16 -8.68 -9.18
N ILE A 97 4.48 -8.65 -9.08
CA ILE A 97 5.25 -9.68 -8.34
C ILE A 97 4.91 -9.63 -6.84
N ASN A 98 4.51 -8.45 -6.35
CA ASN A 98 4.12 -8.23 -4.97
C ASN A 98 2.59 -8.14 -4.84
N LEU A 99 1.98 -9.29 -4.53
CA LEU A 99 0.62 -9.44 -3.99
C LEU A 99 0.16 -8.32 -3.02
N PRO A 100 1.01 -7.79 -2.09
CA PRO A 100 0.54 -6.81 -1.10
C PRO A 100 -0.01 -5.50 -1.65
N PHE A 101 0.33 -5.13 -2.88
CA PHE A 101 -0.16 -3.89 -3.49
C PHE A 101 -1.31 -4.13 -4.45
N TYR A 102 -1.57 -5.39 -4.81
CA TYR A 102 -2.75 -5.74 -5.59
C TYR A 102 -3.99 -5.61 -4.72
N CYS A 103 -5.05 -5.03 -5.28
CA CYS A 103 -6.38 -5.04 -4.66
C CYS A 103 -7.43 -5.33 -5.73
N GLU A 104 -8.48 -6.05 -5.34
CA GLU A 104 -9.66 -6.22 -6.17
C GLU A 104 -10.65 -5.05 -5.98
N GLU A 105 -11.58 -4.88 -6.94
CA GLU A 105 -12.58 -3.79 -6.91
C GLU A 105 -13.44 -3.79 -5.62
N ASN A 106 -13.70 -4.95 -5.03
CA ASN A 106 -14.46 -5.11 -3.79
C ASN A 106 -13.69 -4.68 -2.52
N GLU A 107 -12.37 -4.60 -2.57
CA GLU A 107 -11.52 -4.13 -1.46
C GLU A 107 -11.29 -2.63 -1.51
N LEU A 108 -11.54 -2.01 -2.67
CA LEU A 108 -11.26 -0.60 -2.90
C LEU A 108 -11.96 0.30 -1.90
N ASP A 109 -13.24 0.06 -1.58
CA ASP A 109 -13.98 0.90 -0.64
C ASP A 109 -13.30 0.96 0.74
N LYS A 110 -12.70 -0.15 1.21
CA LYS A 110 -11.95 -0.20 2.47
C LYS A 110 -10.67 0.64 2.39
N ILE A 111 -9.96 0.57 1.26
CA ILE A 111 -8.73 1.34 1.02
C ILE A 111 -9.05 2.84 0.90
N LEU A 112 -10.18 3.19 0.28
CA LEU A 112 -10.60 4.58 0.11
C LEU A 112 -11.12 5.22 1.40
N THR A 113 -11.59 4.42 2.37
CA THR A 113 -11.95 4.92 3.71
C THR A 113 -10.77 5.28 4.58
N THR A 114 -9.54 5.01 4.13
CA THR A 114 -8.34 5.26 4.92
C THR A 114 -8.11 6.76 5.12
N SER A 115 -7.55 7.12 6.27
CA SER A 115 -7.21 8.51 6.61
C SER A 115 -6.06 9.09 5.78
N LYS A 116 -5.34 8.25 5.04
CA LYS A 116 -4.20 8.65 4.22
C LYS A 116 -4.60 8.90 2.77
N PRO A 117 -3.97 9.87 2.09
CA PRO A 117 -4.11 9.98 0.65
C PRO A 117 -3.69 8.66 -0.03
N CYS A 118 -4.42 8.27 -1.08
CA CYS A 118 -4.24 7.00 -1.77
C CYS A 118 -4.04 7.20 -3.26
N MET A 119 -3.12 6.44 -3.83
CA MET A 119 -2.84 6.35 -5.26
C MET A 119 -3.23 4.97 -5.75
N ILE A 120 -4.08 4.92 -6.78
CA ILE A 120 -4.56 3.68 -7.38
C ILE A 120 -4.11 3.62 -8.84
N GLU A 121 -3.21 2.69 -9.17
CA GLU A 121 -2.89 2.34 -10.56
C GLU A 121 -3.93 1.35 -11.07
N VAL A 122 -4.74 1.79 -12.04
CA VAL A 122 -5.77 0.99 -12.70
C VAL A 122 -5.17 0.36 -13.95
N PHE A 123 -5.32 -0.95 -14.10
CA PHE A 123 -4.84 -1.70 -15.26
C PHE A 123 -5.79 -2.84 -15.65
N GLN A 124 -5.60 -3.37 -16.86
CA GLN A 124 -6.28 -4.55 -17.37
C GLN A 124 -5.26 -5.43 -18.10
N GLU A 125 -5.24 -6.74 -17.83
CA GLU A 125 -4.24 -7.66 -18.42
C GLU A 125 -4.33 -7.76 -19.95
N GLU A 126 -5.53 -7.57 -20.52
CA GLU A 126 -5.78 -7.64 -21.95
C GLU A 126 -5.31 -6.38 -22.72
N TYR A 127 -4.93 -5.31 -22.01
CA TYR A 127 -4.54 -4.05 -22.62
C TYR A 127 -3.03 -4.04 -22.88
N LEU A 128 -2.64 -3.95 -24.16
CA LEU A 128 -1.25 -4.11 -24.61
C LEU A 128 -0.31 -3.08 -23.95
N GLU A 129 -0.79 -1.86 -23.76
CA GLU A 129 -0.06 -0.77 -23.13
C GLU A 129 0.25 -1.08 -21.65
N CYS A 130 -0.66 -1.74 -20.93
CA CYS A 130 -0.44 -2.21 -19.56
C CYS A 130 0.57 -3.37 -19.48
N LEU A 131 0.71 -4.16 -20.56
CA LEU A 131 1.68 -5.25 -20.67
C LEU A 131 3.08 -4.76 -21.04
N ILE A 132 3.18 -3.66 -21.78
CA ILE A 132 4.45 -3.14 -22.28
C ILE A 132 5.01 -2.05 -21.37
N LYS A 133 4.16 -1.34 -20.63
CA LYS A 133 4.55 -0.12 -19.94
C LYS A 133 4.04 -0.09 -18.51
N SER A 134 4.92 0.22 -17.56
CA SER A 134 4.62 0.34 -16.13
C SER A 134 4.86 1.77 -15.67
N ILE A 135 3.99 2.30 -14.82
CA ILE A 135 4.20 3.62 -14.21
C ILE A 135 5.41 3.53 -13.25
N PRO A 136 6.35 4.49 -13.23
CA PRO A 136 7.56 4.43 -12.39
C PRO A 136 7.25 4.73 -10.92
N ILE A 137 6.49 3.86 -10.25
CA ILE A 137 5.98 4.06 -8.89
C ILE A 137 7.10 4.21 -7.88
N LYS A 138 8.20 3.46 -8.02
CA LYS A 138 9.35 3.60 -7.10
C LYS A 138 9.85 5.05 -7.06
N GLN A 139 9.94 5.69 -8.22
CA GLN A 139 10.43 7.06 -8.35
C GLN A 139 9.44 8.05 -7.75
N ILE A 140 8.14 7.82 -7.95
CA ILE A 140 7.07 8.63 -7.37
C ILE A 140 7.10 8.56 -5.83
N LEU A 141 7.17 7.36 -5.26
CA LEU A 141 7.21 7.18 -3.81
C LEU A 141 8.47 7.80 -3.18
N ASN A 142 9.63 7.66 -3.83
CA ASN A 142 10.86 8.31 -3.41
C ASN A 142 10.74 9.84 -3.38
N ALA A 143 10.05 10.43 -4.35
CA ALA A 143 9.90 11.88 -4.45
C ALA A 143 8.92 12.49 -3.43
N ILE A 144 8.00 11.68 -2.88
CA ILE A 144 6.93 12.20 -2.01
C ILE A 144 7.31 12.15 -0.52
N GLU A 145 8.33 11.38 -0.15
CA GLU A 145 8.75 11.18 1.25
C GLU A 145 7.54 10.89 2.18
N SER A 146 6.83 9.82 1.83
CA SER A 146 5.88 9.03 2.66
C SER A 146 4.83 9.76 3.52
N ASP A 147 3.58 9.71 3.05
CA ASP A 147 2.40 9.30 3.85
C ASP A 147 1.23 8.94 2.91
N ILE A 148 1.52 8.16 1.86
CA ILE A 148 0.55 7.81 0.82
C ILE A 148 0.45 6.29 0.71
N VAL A 149 -0.78 5.80 0.56
CA VAL A 149 -1.07 4.38 0.31
C VAL A 149 -1.11 4.16 -1.20
N TYR A 150 -0.27 3.26 -1.71
CA TYR A 150 -0.29 2.86 -3.11
C TYR A 150 -0.96 1.49 -3.28
N ARG A 151 -1.84 1.35 -4.29
CA ARG A 151 -2.41 0.08 -4.71
C ARG A 151 -2.52 -0.01 -6.23
N LYS A 152 -2.45 -1.25 -6.72
CA LYS A 152 -2.65 -1.63 -8.12
C LYS A 152 -3.98 -2.38 -8.21
N LEU A 153 -4.91 -1.84 -8.99
CA LEU A 153 -6.25 -2.34 -9.18
C LEU A 153 -6.39 -2.94 -10.57
N GLU A 154 -6.64 -4.24 -10.62
CA GLU A 154 -7.09 -4.90 -11.84
C GLU A 154 -8.60 -4.72 -11.98
N ILE A 155 -9.03 -4.17 -13.12
CA ILE A 155 -10.45 -4.07 -13.43
C ILE A 155 -10.87 -5.22 -14.34
N LYS A 156 -12.03 -5.81 -14.04
CA LYS A 156 -12.61 -6.89 -14.85
C LYS A 156 -13.72 -6.39 -15.77
N SER A 157 -14.18 -5.16 -15.57
CA SER A 157 -15.28 -4.57 -16.35
C SER A 157 -15.07 -3.08 -16.62
N ASN A 158 -15.74 -2.59 -17.66
CA ASN A 158 -15.73 -1.17 -18.03
C ASN A 158 -16.57 -0.29 -17.09
N GLU A 159 -17.26 -0.85 -16.09
CA GLU A 159 -18.07 -0.07 -15.15
C GLU A 159 -17.19 0.88 -14.33
N PHE A 160 -16.03 0.41 -13.90
CA PHE A 160 -15.05 1.21 -13.16
C PHE A 160 -14.54 2.41 -13.99
N LEU A 161 -14.21 2.15 -15.27
CA LEU A 161 -13.76 3.19 -16.20
C LEU A 161 -14.83 4.27 -16.37
N LYS A 162 -16.10 3.87 -16.54
CA LYS A 162 -17.22 4.81 -16.65
C LYS A 162 -17.42 5.62 -15.36
N LYS A 163 -17.35 4.96 -14.20
CA LYS A 163 -17.51 5.60 -12.88
C LYS A 163 -16.53 6.74 -12.65
N TYR A 164 -15.28 6.57 -13.08
CA TYR A 164 -14.21 7.58 -12.92
C TYR A 164 -13.85 8.31 -14.22
N ASN A 165 -14.68 8.15 -15.27
CA ASN A 165 -14.53 8.77 -16.59
C ASN A 165 -13.15 8.52 -17.24
N ILE A 166 -12.54 7.36 -17.01
CA ILE A 166 -11.21 6.96 -17.50
C ILE A 166 -11.33 6.54 -18.97
N LYS A 167 -10.48 7.11 -19.83
CA LYS A 167 -10.45 6.90 -21.27
C LYS A 167 -9.25 6.06 -21.71
N GLU A 168 -8.12 6.17 -21.01
CA GLU A 168 -6.88 5.48 -21.36
C GLU A 168 -6.32 4.65 -20.19
N LEU A 169 -5.69 3.52 -20.52
CA LEU A 169 -5.01 2.64 -19.57
C LEU A 169 -3.52 2.51 -19.92
N PRO A 170 -2.62 2.26 -18.95
CA PRO A 170 -2.87 2.31 -17.51
C PRO A 170 -3.26 3.73 -17.05
N SER A 171 -3.88 3.85 -15.89
CA SER A 171 -4.28 5.14 -15.31
C SER A 171 -3.92 5.22 -13.84
N LEU A 172 -3.39 6.35 -13.40
CA LEU A 172 -3.08 6.62 -11.99
C LEU A 172 -4.12 7.58 -11.42
N LEU A 173 -4.92 7.10 -10.47
CA LEU A 173 -5.94 7.89 -9.78
C LEU A 173 -5.44 8.35 -8.42
N PHE A 174 -5.82 9.57 -8.03
CA PHE A 174 -5.49 10.16 -6.74
C PHE A 174 -6.76 10.33 -5.90
N PHE A 175 -6.75 9.76 -4.71
CA PHE A 175 -7.86 9.79 -3.76
C PHE A 175 -7.45 10.42 -2.43
N LYS A 176 -8.31 11.28 -1.89
CA LYS A 176 -8.16 11.86 -0.55
C LYS A 176 -9.50 11.83 0.16
N ASN A 177 -9.56 11.33 1.40
CA ASN A 177 -10.79 11.20 2.19
C ASN A 177 -11.93 10.51 1.41
N GLY A 178 -11.62 9.42 0.71
CA GLY A 178 -12.56 8.66 -0.12
C GLY A 178 -13.04 9.35 -1.40
N LYS A 179 -12.54 10.54 -1.75
CA LYS A 179 -12.91 11.26 -2.98
C LYS A 179 -11.76 11.29 -3.97
N MET A 180 -12.07 11.04 -5.24
CA MET A 180 -11.10 11.24 -6.32
C MET A 180 -10.86 12.74 -6.50
N VAL A 181 -9.60 13.17 -6.39
CA VAL A 181 -9.19 14.57 -6.55
C VAL A 181 -8.45 14.82 -7.86
N GLY A 182 -7.98 13.77 -8.53
CA GLY A 182 -7.30 13.88 -9.80
C GLY A 182 -7.01 12.51 -10.41
N LYS A 183 -6.54 12.54 -11.66
CA LYS A 183 -6.08 11.37 -12.39
C LYS A 183 -5.06 11.74 -13.45
N ILE A 184 -4.20 10.79 -13.78
CA ILE A 184 -3.32 10.82 -14.94
C ILE A 184 -3.67 9.58 -15.74
N GLU A 185 -4.02 9.79 -17.01
CA GLU A 185 -4.42 8.71 -17.91
C GLU A 185 -3.31 8.46 -18.92
N GLY A 186 -3.17 7.20 -19.31
CA GLY A 186 -2.17 6.79 -20.26
C GLY A 186 -0.78 6.62 -19.64
N TYR A 187 0.18 6.35 -20.52
CA TYR A 187 1.55 6.06 -20.12
C TYR A 187 2.30 7.31 -19.68
N ILE A 188 3.08 7.16 -18.62
CA ILE A 188 4.03 8.15 -18.13
C ILE A 188 5.43 7.70 -18.54
N ASP A 189 6.01 8.33 -19.56
CA ASP A 189 7.43 8.23 -19.91
C ASP A 189 8.31 9.14 -19.04
N GLU A 190 9.63 8.99 -19.20
CA GLU A 190 10.61 9.94 -18.67
C GLU A 190 10.34 11.39 -19.11
N ASP A 191 9.69 11.60 -20.27
CA ASP A 191 9.38 12.94 -20.80
C ASP A 191 8.24 13.64 -20.05
N ASN A 192 7.24 12.90 -19.55
CA ASN A 192 6.10 13.44 -18.79
C ASN A 192 6.25 13.28 -17.26
N LYS A 193 7.43 12.88 -16.81
CA LYS A 193 7.77 12.59 -15.41
C LYS A 193 7.67 13.83 -14.51
N ASP A 194 8.07 15.00 -15.01
CA ASP A 194 7.97 16.25 -14.24
C ASP A 194 6.51 16.66 -14.03
N GLU A 195 5.64 16.43 -15.02
CA GLU A 195 4.20 16.68 -14.89
C GLU A 195 3.57 15.79 -13.82
N LEU A 196 3.93 14.51 -13.81
CA LEU A 196 3.52 13.55 -12.79
C LEU A 196 3.97 14.01 -11.39
N LEU A 197 5.25 14.36 -11.24
CA LEU A 197 5.79 14.82 -9.96
C LEU A 197 5.13 16.12 -9.48
N ASN A 198 4.78 17.02 -10.39
CA ASN A 198 4.07 18.25 -10.04
C ASN A 198 2.63 17.97 -9.59
N LYS A 199 1.85 17.15 -10.32
CA LYS A 199 0.50 16.74 -9.91
C LYS A 199 0.50 16.03 -8.55
N VAL A 200 1.52 15.22 -8.33
CA VAL A 200 1.76 14.53 -7.06
C VAL A 200 2.09 15.52 -5.92
N LYS A 201 2.89 16.56 -6.18
CA LYS A 201 3.18 17.61 -5.20
C LYS A 201 1.95 18.46 -4.90
N GLU A 202 1.20 18.87 -5.92
CA GLU A 202 -0.09 19.58 -5.77
C GLU A 202 -1.06 18.75 -4.92
N PHE A 203 -1.11 17.43 -5.12
CA PHE A 203 -1.89 16.52 -4.31
C PHE A 203 -1.48 16.52 -2.82
N LYS A 204 -0.18 16.60 -2.53
CA LYS A 204 0.34 16.74 -1.16
C LYS A 204 0.01 18.11 -0.55
N GLU A 205 0.00 19.16 -1.36
CA GLU A 205 -0.20 20.56 -0.94
C GLU A 205 -1.67 20.96 -0.76
N LEU A 206 -2.64 20.18 -1.25
CA LEU A 206 -4.09 20.35 -1.04
C LEU A 206 -4.55 20.10 0.42
N ASN A 207 -3.74 20.52 1.40
CA ASN A 207 -4.03 20.44 2.84
C ASN A 207 -4.93 21.58 3.31
#